data_AF-A0A7C3PS90-F1
#
_entry.id   AF-A0A7C3PS90-F1
#
_cell.length_a   1.000
_cell.length_b   1.000
_cell.length_c   1.000
_cell.angle_alpha   90.00
_cell.angle_beta   90.00
_cell.angle_gamma   90.00
#
_symmetry.space_group_name_H-M   'P 1'
#
loop_
_entity.id
_entity.type
_entity.pdbx_description
1 polymer ?
#
loop_
_entity_poly.entity_id
_entity_poly.type
_entity_poly.pdbx_seq_one_letter_code
_entity_poly.pdbx_strand_id
1 'polypeptide(L)'
;MADFKSMSKDRIIKGAEELFFRYGIKSVTMDDIARHLGISKKTIYRSFKEKDEIVNLLMQLSIEEDKKQFRQIADSAQNVVDEVFKMMQCLTSIISKLNPVIFYDLQKYHPSAWALFVKFKS
;
A
#
# COMPACT_ATOMS: atom_id res chain seq x y z
N MET A 1 23.64 -10.69 5.49
CA MET A 1 23.03 -11.24 4.23
C MET A 1 21.51 -11.01 4.14
N ALA A 2 20.81 -10.85 5.27
CA ALA A 2 19.39 -10.49 5.31
C ALA A 2 19.11 -9.04 4.83
N ASP A 3 20.05 -8.11 5.06
CA ASP A 3 19.84 -6.67 4.83
C ASP A 3 19.73 -6.29 3.35
N PHE A 4 20.52 -6.92 2.46
CA PHE A 4 20.44 -6.65 1.02
C PHE A 4 19.13 -7.19 0.39
N LYS A 5 18.62 -8.31 0.91
CA LYS A 5 17.36 -8.91 0.44
C LYS A 5 16.15 -8.08 0.88
N SER A 6 16.20 -7.52 2.09
CA SER A 6 15.22 -6.54 2.58
C SER A 6 15.23 -5.27 1.74
N MET A 7 16.40 -4.67 1.48
CA MET A 7 16.53 -3.46 0.66
C MET A 7 15.97 -3.62 -0.76
N SER A 8 16.18 -4.79 -1.38
CA SER A 8 15.61 -5.09 -2.70
C SER A 8 14.09 -5.27 -2.66
N LYS A 9 13.55 -5.81 -1.57
CA LYS A 9 12.11 -6.05 -1.41
C LYS A 9 11.37 -4.72 -1.23
N ASP A 10 11.90 -3.83 -0.41
CA ASP A 10 11.32 -2.51 -0.15
C ASP A 10 11.32 -1.63 -1.41
N ARG A 11 12.40 -1.71 -2.21
CA ARG A 11 12.46 -1.01 -3.49
C ARG A 11 11.39 -1.49 -4.48
N ILE A 12 11.14 -2.81 -4.52
CA ILE A 12 10.08 -3.38 -5.35
C ILE A 12 8.70 -2.91 -4.88
N ILE A 13 8.47 -2.91 -3.57
CA ILE A 13 7.21 -2.50 -2.96
C ILE A 13 6.90 -1.03 -3.28
N LYS A 14 7.87 -0.12 -3.07
CA LYS A 14 7.70 1.31 -3.40
C LYS A 14 7.45 1.55 -4.88
N GLY A 15 8.21 0.89 -5.76
CA GLY A 15 7.98 1.02 -7.21
C GLY A 15 6.63 0.48 -7.66
N ALA A 16 6.16 -0.61 -7.03
CA ALA A 16 4.83 -1.15 -7.31
C ALA A 16 3.72 -0.22 -6.80
N GLU A 17 3.87 0.36 -5.60
CA GLU A 17 2.96 1.35 -5.02
C GLU A 17 2.74 2.53 -5.96
N GLU A 18 3.83 3.13 -6.45
CA GLU A 18 3.78 4.26 -7.39
C GLU A 18 2.97 3.92 -8.65
N LEU A 19 3.22 2.76 -9.24
CA LEU A 19 2.50 2.32 -10.44
C LEU A 19 1.04 2.00 -10.14
N PHE A 20 0.74 1.31 -9.05
CA PHE A 20 -0.63 0.97 -8.65
C PHE A 20 -1.44 2.24 -8.34
N PHE A 21 -0.84 3.22 -7.65
CA PHE A 21 -1.49 4.49 -7.32
C PHE A 21 -1.81 5.31 -8.55
N ARG A 22 -0.97 5.22 -9.59
CA ARG A 22 -1.18 5.95 -10.83
C ARG A 22 -2.16 5.25 -11.78
N TYR A 23 -2.03 3.94 -11.96
CA TYR A 23 -2.69 3.22 -13.05
C TYR A 23 -3.75 2.21 -12.60
N GLY A 24 -3.90 1.97 -11.29
CA GLY A 24 -4.68 0.86 -10.75
C GLY A 24 -3.84 -0.41 -10.61
N ILE A 25 -4.33 -1.39 -9.85
CA ILE A 25 -3.60 -2.62 -9.57
C ILE A 25 -3.71 -3.57 -10.75
N LYS A 26 -4.90 -3.66 -11.36
CA LYS A 26 -5.16 -4.63 -12.43
C LYS A 26 -4.32 -4.36 -13.68
N SER A 27 -4.20 -3.10 -14.07
CA SER A 27 -3.52 -2.67 -15.30
C SER A 27 -2.00 -2.85 -15.24
N VAL A 28 -1.42 -2.88 -14.04
CA VAL A 28 0.02 -3.01 -13.82
C VAL A 28 0.43 -4.48 -13.79
N THR A 29 1.45 -4.82 -14.59
CA THR A 29 2.05 -6.16 -14.62
C THR A 29 3.38 -6.22 -13.88
N MET A 30 3.85 -7.44 -13.61
CA MET A 30 5.20 -7.66 -13.05
C MET A 30 6.30 -7.13 -13.99
N ASP A 31 6.05 -7.10 -15.30
CA ASP A 31 6.99 -6.55 -16.28
C ASP A 31 7.06 -5.03 -16.23
N ASP A 32 5.94 -4.36 -15.97
CA ASP A 32 5.89 -2.91 -15.82
C ASP A 32 6.66 -2.47 -14.57
N ILE A 33 6.50 -3.20 -13.45
CA ILE A 33 7.27 -2.96 -12.22
C ILE A 33 8.77 -3.15 -12.48
N ALA A 34 9.15 -4.21 -13.20
CA ALA A 34 10.54 -4.49 -13.54
C ALA A 34 11.15 -3.36 -14.39
N ARG A 35 10.42 -2.92 -15.41
CA ARG A 35 10.82 -1.83 -16.32
C ARG A 35 10.95 -0.51 -15.56
N HIS A 36 9.97 -0.17 -14.73
CA HIS A 36 9.96 1.05 -13.91
C HIS A 36 11.17 1.13 -12.98
N LEU A 37 11.57 0.00 -12.41
CA LEU A 37 12.70 -0.08 -11.48
C LEU A 37 14.06 -0.31 -12.17
N GLY A 38 14.09 -0.54 -13.48
CA GLY A 38 15.32 -0.89 -14.20
C GLY A 38 15.94 -2.20 -13.74
N ILE A 39 15.13 -3.19 -13.36
CA ILE A 39 15.58 -4.51 -12.89
C ILE A 39 15.01 -5.63 -13.76
N SER A 40 15.60 -6.83 -13.68
CA SER A 40 15.05 -7.98 -14.40
C SER A 40 13.81 -8.54 -13.69
N LYS A 41 12.86 -9.09 -14.48
CA LYS A 41 11.69 -9.82 -13.95
C LYS A 41 12.09 -10.93 -12.98
N LYS A 42 13.21 -11.63 -13.26
CA LYS A 42 13.81 -12.65 -12.39
C LYS A 42 14.16 -12.09 -10.99
N THR A 43 14.56 -10.83 -10.90
CA THR A 43 14.87 -10.17 -9.62
C THR A 43 13.61 -10.00 -8.78
N ILE A 44 12.49 -9.64 -9.40
CA ILE A 44 11.20 -9.55 -8.71
C ILE A 44 10.76 -10.93 -8.23
N TYR A 45 10.80 -11.95 -9.10
CA TYR A 45 10.37 -13.30 -8.74
C TYR A 45 11.20 -13.99 -7.65
N ARG A 46 12.43 -13.52 -7.37
CA ARG A 46 13.20 -13.97 -6.20
C ARG A 46 12.61 -13.48 -4.87
N SER A 47 11.82 -12.41 -4.89
CA SER A 47 11.24 -11.76 -3.71
C SER A 47 9.74 -11.98 -3.61
N PHE A 48 9.04 -12.04 -4.74
CA PHE A 48 7.59 -12.18 -4.83
C PHE A 48 7.20 -13.15 -5.94
N LYS A 49 6.50 -14.24 -5.61
CA LYS A 49 6.10 -15.26 -6.59
C LYS A 49 4.99 -14.76 -7.51
N GLU A 50 4.13 -13.89 -7.01
CA GLU A 50 2.96 -13.39 -7.71
C GLU A 50 2.67 -11.94 -7.34
N LYS A 51 1.87 -11.26 -8.17
CA LYS A 51 1.48 -9.88 -7.93
C LYS A 51 0.70 -9.73 -6.62
N ASP A 52 -0.10 -10.73 -6.24
CA ASP A 52 -0.89 -10.73 -5.02
C ASP A 52 -0.04 -10.64 -3.74
N GLU A 53 1.16 -11.23 -3.71
CA GLU A 53 2.06 -11.08 -2.57
C GLU A 53 2.52 -9.61 -2.38
N ILE A 54 2.70 -8.87 -3.47
CA ILE A 54 3.05 -7.44 -3.45
C ILE A 54 1.84 -6.63 -2.96
N VAL A 55 0.65 -6.91 -3.50
CA VAL A 55 -0.59 -6.20 -3.14
C VAL A 55 -0.95 -6.42 -1.66
N ASN A 56 -0.87 -7.65 -1.18
CA ASN A 56 -1.13 -7.98 0.22
C ASN A 56 -0.13 -7.30 1.16
N LEU A 57 1.17 -7.32 0.83
CA LEU A 57 2.18 -6.67 1.64
C LEU A 57 2.00 -5.14 1.66
N LEU A 58 1.71 -4.52 0.52
CA LEU A 58 1.38 -3.10 0.46
C LEU A 58 0.19 -2.77 1.34
N MET A 59 -0.90 -3.54 1.26
CA MET A 59 -2.08 -3.33 2.10
C MET A 59 -1.75 -3.43 3.59
N GLN A 60 -0.94 -4.41 4.00
CA GLN A 60 -0.49 -4.54 5.39
C GLN A 60 0.33 -3.34 5.84
N LEU A 61 1.27 -2.88 5.01
CA LEU A 61 2.12 -1.72 5.32
C LEU A 61 1.27 -0.43 5.41
N SER A 62 0.32 -0.23 4.50
CA SER A 62 -0.61 0.90 4.56
C SER A 62 -1.44 0.89 5.84
N ILE A 63 -2.00 -0.26 6.22
CA ILE A 63 -2.77 -0.40 7.47
C ILE A 63 -1.90 -0.07 8.70
N GLU A 64 -0.65 -0.53 8.75
CA GLU A 64 0.23 -0.25 9.89
C GLU A 64 0.66 1.22 9.95
N GLU A 65 0.88 1.87 8.81
CA GLU A 65 1.15 3.30 8.74
C GLU A 65 -0.09 4.11 9.18
N ASP A 66 -1.29 3.75 8.71
CA ASP A 66 -2.54 4.40 9.12
C ASP A 66 -2.76 4.28 10.64
N LYS A 67 -2.58 3.08 11.21
CA LYS A 67 -2.66 2.87 12.67
C LYS A 67 -1.66 3.73 13.43
N LYS A 68 -0.43 3.86 12.91
CA LYS A 68 0.61 4.69 13.53
C LYS A 68 0.22 6.17 13.49
N GLN A 69 -0.30 6.65 12.37
CA GLN A 69 -0.78 8.03 12.24
C GLN A 69 -1.96 8.30 13.16
N PHE A 70 -2.92 7.38 13.26
CA PHE A 70 -4.06 7.52 14.19
C PHE A 70 -3.61 7.56 15.65
N ARG A 71 -2.67 6.69 16.07
CA ARG A 71 -2.08 6.76 17.40
C ARG A 71 -1.39 8.10 17.66
N GLN A 72 -0.59 8.58 16.71
CA GLN A 72 0.09 9.87 16.83
C GLN A 72 -0.91 11.04 16.92
N ILE A 73 -2.02 10.97 16.20
CA ILE A 73 -3.09 11.98 16.31
C ILE A 73 -3.72 11.93 17.70
N ALA A 74 -4.08 10.76 18.20
CA ALA A 74 -4.64 10.59 19.55
C ALA A 74 -3.69 11.10 20.64
N ASP A 75 -2.39 10.77 20.54
CA ASP A 75 -1.37 11.17 21.50
C ASP A 75 -1.05 12.68 21.47
N SER A 76 -1.32 13.36 20.35
CA SER A 76 -1.00 14.79 20.14
C SER A 76 -2.23 15.71 20.10
N ALA A 77 -3.42 15.15 20.24
CA ALA A 77 -4.66 15.92 20.23
C ALA A 77 -4.83 16.69 21.54
N GLN A 78 -5.21 17.96 21.44
CA GLN A 78 -5.45 18.79 22.62
C GLN A 78 -6.81 18.51 23.27
N ASN A 79 -7.76 18.04 22.46
CA ASN A 79 -9.11 17.68 22.87
C ASN A 79 -9.77 16.84 21.76
N VAL A 80 -10.96 16.31 22.04
CA VAL A 80 -11.70 15.42 21.12
C VAL A 80 -12.03 16.11 19.78
N VAL A 81 -12.31 17.41 19.77
CA VAL A 81 -12.64 18.13 18.53
C VAL A 81 -11.41 18.24 17.62
N ASP A 82 -10.26 18.58 18.21
CA ASP A 82 -8.97 18.61 17.51
C ASP A 82 -8.57 17.22 16.98
N GLU A 83 -8.80 16.18 17.78
CA GLU A 83 -8.58 14.79 17.39
C GLU A 83 -9.41 14.41 16.15
N VAL A 84 -10.73 14.66 16.20
CA VAL A 84 -11.65 14.37 15.09
C VAL A 84 -11.25 15.15 13.84
N PHE A 85 -10.87 16.43 13.99
CA PHE A 85 -10.45 17.26 12.86
C PHE A 85 -9.17 16.73 12.20
N LYS A 86 -8.15 16.38 13.00
CA LYS A 86 -6.90 15.76 12.52
C LYS A 86 -7.15 14.40 11.86
N MET A 87 -8.05 13.58 12.39
CA MET A 87 -8.46 12.33 11.76
C MET A 87 -9.12 12.57 10.39
N MET A 88 -10.01 13.55 10.28
CA MET A 88 -10.65 13.90 9.00
C MET A 88 -9.64 14.39 7.95
N GLN A 89 -8.64 15.19 8.36
CA GLN A 89 -7.55 15.62 7.47
C GLN A 89 -6.70 14.43 6.99
N CYS A 90 -6.42 13.48 7.87
CA CYS A 90 -5.72 12.26 7.51
C CYS A 90 -6.49 11.45 6.45
N LEU A 91 -7.77 11.18 6.69
CA LEU A 91 -8.64 10.43 5.77
C LEU A 91 -8.74 11.08 4.38
N THR A 92 -8.90 12.41 4.33
CA THR A 92 -8.96 13.16 3.06
C THR A 92 -7.64 13.11 2.31
N SER A 93 -6.49 13.21 3.00
CA SER A 93 -5.19 13.08 2.36
C SER A 93 -4.98 11.67 1.78
N ILE A 94 -5.43 10.61 2.45
CA ILE A 94 -5.29 9.24 1.94
C ILE A 94 -6.10 9.06 0.65
N ILE A 95 -7.38 9.43 0.67
CA ILE A 95 -8.28 9.25 -0.48
C ILE A 95 -7.82 10.06 -1.69
N SER A 96 -7.31 11.28 -1.48
CA SER A 96 -6.83 12.14 -2.58
C SER A 96 -5.64 11.60 -3.36
N LYS A 97 -4.83 10.72 -2.75
CA LYS A 97 -3.60 10.17 -3.35
C LYS A 97 -3.85 8.89 -4.14
N LEU A 98 -5.02 8.28 -4.00
CA LEU A 98 -5.36 7.00 -4.62
C LEU A 98 -6.10 7.23 -5.93
N ASN A 99 -5.74 6.47 -6.97
CA ASN A 99 -6.64 6.28 -8.10
C ASN A 99 -7.90 5.54 -7.62
N PRO A 100 -9.13 6.09 -7.79
CA PRO A 100 -10.36 5.48 -7.30
C PRO A 100 -10.57 4.03 -7.78
N VAL A 101 -9.99 3.66 -8.93
CA VAL A 101 -10.05 2.29 -9.48
C VAL A 101 -9.35 1.28 -8.59
N ILE A 102 -8.42 1.68 -7.72
CA ILE A 102 -7.72 0.78 -6.78
C ILE A 102 -8.70 0.05 -5.87
N PHE A 103 -9.74 0.74 -5.37
CA PHE A 103 -10.73 0.09 -4.51
C PHE A 103 -11.53 -0.97 -5.28
N TYR A 104 -11.89 -0.66 -6.52
CA TYR A 104 -12.54 -1.61 -7.42
C TYR A 104 -11.63 -2.82 -7.69
N ASP A 105 -10.35 -2.57 -7.97
CA ASP A 105 -9.38 -3.62 -8.27
C ASP A 105 -9.11 -4.52 -7.06
N LEU A 106 -8.95 -3.92 -5.86
CA LEU A 106 -8.79 -4.64 -4.61
C LEU A 106 -9.99 -5.57 -4.37
N GLN A 107 -11.21 -5.03 -4.45
CA GLN A 107 -12.42 -5.80 -4.20
C GLN A 107 -12.61 -6.94 -5.21
N LYS A 108 -12.33 -6.69 -6.49
CA LYS A 108 -12.65 -7.64 -7.57
C LYS A 108 -11.55 -8.66 -7.86
N TYR A 109 -10.28 -8.29 -7.73
CA TYR A 109 -9.15 -9.10 -8.19
C TYR A 109 -8.22 -9.54 -7.06
N HIS A 110 -8.27 -8.90 -5.88
CA HIS A 110 -7.37 -9.17 -4.76
C HIS A 110 -8.15 -9.37 -3.44
N PRO A 111 -8.98 -10.44 -3.34
CA PRO A 111 -9.89 -10.64 -2.21
C PRO A 111 -9.18 -10.76 -0.86
N SER A 112 -7.94 -11.27 -0.83
CA SER A 112 -7.14 -11.34 0.41
C SER A 112 -6.77 -9.94 0.92
N ALA A 113 -6.28 -9.06 0.05
CA ALA A 113 -5.98 -7.68 0.40
C ALA A 113 -7.27 -6.91 0.75
N TRP A 114 -8.37 -7.17 0.04
CA TRP A 114 -9.67 -6.60 0.37
C TRP A 114 -10.15 -7.01 1.78
N ALA A 115 -10.00 -8.28 2.15
CA ALA A 115 -10.36 -8.76 3.48
C ALA A 115 -9.54 -8.05 4.58
N LEU A 116 -8.25 -7.77 4.35
CA LEU A 116 -7.43 -6.98 5.27
C LEU A 116 -7.96 -5.56 5.42
N PHE A 117 -8.32 -4.91 4.31
CA PHE A 117 -8.89 -3.57 4.31
C PHE A 117 -10.23 -3.50 5.05
N VAL A 118 -11.14 -4.46 4.81
CA VAL A 118 -12.43 -4.52 5.51
C VAL A 118 -12.25 -4.77 7.00
N LYS A 119 -11.32 -5.67 7.39
CA LYS A 119 -11.01 -5.94 8.79
C LYS A 119 -10.44 -4.72 9.51
N PHE A 120 -9.68 -3.86 8.82
CA PHE A 120 -9.18 -2.62 9.41
C PHE A 120 -10.31 -1.59 9.65
N LYS A 121 -11.33 -1.58 8.81
CA LYS A 121 -12.51 -0.70 8.97
C LYS A 121 -13.53 -1.16 10.03
N SER A 122 -13.44 -2.42 10.48
CA SER A 122 -14.41 -3.03 11.41
C SER A 122 -13.91 -2.96 12.85
#